data_AF-A0A559M365-F1
#
_entry.id   AF-A0A559M365-F1
#
_cell.length_a   1.000
_cell.length_b   1.000
_cell.length_c   1.000
_cell.angle_alpha   90.00
_cell.angle_beta   90.00
_cell.angle_gamma   90.00
#
_symmetry.space_group_name_H-M   'P 1'
#
loop_
_entity.id
_entity.type
_entity.pdbx_description
1 polymer ?
#
loop_
_entity_poly.entity_id
_entity_poly.type
_entity_poly.pdbx_seq_one_letter_code
_entity_poly.pdbx_strand_id
1 'polypeptide(L)'
;MDYYKGNLATVRVEREQTSHGGNPFSFAYREDPHPAFWGEVKSQAKIHQYAFESGLRFVLLLILLCVHVPSFSSILSGNWEYEPLDVYYAYHGIKANANHKDAILRNLPYLGIATVGIGSGIFHASLKNYTQWADDLSMLLATATVLHRVFTFDKSISYTVIYGAVLSAAMTAFSTWHCVTDELVMHSALFGIMIAAIGIKTRSIITARVSDPIVRKDVKSLATWGAVIFVTGFIIWNIDTMACAQLTAIKRTIGMPWSFAFELHGWWHLFTGLGAYIFIALVEYLTSEEAGLSLSARFAWPVGYIVTGKSAGKANGHGVTNGHANGHANGNANGNANGHANGNAKKDL
;
A
#
# COMPACT_ATOMS: atom_id res chain seq x y z
N MET A 1 -47.29 51.46 -3.16
CA MET A 1 -46.49 52.42 -2.37
C MET A 1 -45.66 51.58 -1.41
N ASP A 2 -44.57 50.97 -1.88
CA ASP A 2 -43.22 51.54 -2.02
C ASP A 2 -42.66 52.07 -0.68
N TYR A 3 -42.00 51.20 0.07
CA TYR A 3 -40.91 51.56 0.99
C TYR A 3 -39.97 50.35 1.13
N TYR A 4 -38.96 50.29 0.25
CA TYR A 4 -37.62 49.70 0.40
C TYR A 4 -37.02 49.55 -1.01
N LYS A 5 -36.57 50.68 -1.57
CA LYS A 5 -35.62 50.72 -2.69
C LYS A 5 -34.22 50.90 -2.08
N GLY A 6 -33.40 49.86 -2.20
CA GLY A 6 -32.00 49.84 -1.80
C GLY A 6 -31.21 48.89 -2.68
N ASN A 7 -30.88 49.37 -3.89
CA ASN A 7 -29.81 48.91 -4.78
C ASN A 7 -29.59 47.40 -4.93
N LEU A 8 -30.50 46.75 -5.67
CA LEU A 8 -30.12 45.63 -6.53
C LEU A 8 -29.40 46.20 -7.76
N ALA A 9 -28.11 46.47 -7.64
CA ALA A 9 -27.24 46.51 -8.81
C ALA A 9 -27.11 45.07 -9.29
N THR A 10 -27.96 44.69 -10.24
CA THR A 10 -27.74 43.54 -11.12
C THR A 10 -26.40 43.75 -11.82
N VAL A 11 -25.32 43.29 -11.20
CA VAL A 11 -24.07 43.01 -11.89
C VAL A 11 -24.38 41.80 -12.75
N ARG A 12 -24.80 42.09 -13.98
CA ARG A 12 -24.72 41.15 -15.09
C ARG A 12 -23.23 40.83 -15.22
N VAL A 13 -22.78 39.78 -14.54
CA VAL A 13 -21.46 39.20 -14.79
C VAL A 13 -21.56 38.67 -16.21
N GLU A 14 -21.10 39.49 -17.16
CA GLU A 14 -20.70 39.00 -18.46
C GLU A 14 -19.76 37.84 -18.18
N ARG A 15 -20.19 36.65 -18.60
CA ARG A 15 -19.43 35.42 -18.52
C ARG A 15 -18.30 35.58 -19.53
N GLU A 16 -17.28 36.36 -19.19
CA GLU A 16 -15.96 36.24 -19.80
C GLU A 16 -15.51 34.82 -19.53
N GLN A 17 -15.74 33.94 -20.50
CA GLN A 17 -14.90 32.77 -20.65
C GLN A 17 -13.49 33.32 -20.79
N THR A 18 -12.76 33.41 -19.68
CA THR A 18 -11.31 33.57 -19.72
C THR A 18 -10.79 32.37 -20.50
N SER A 19 -10.54 32.59 -21.79
CA SER A 19 -9.87 31.62 -22.63
C SER A 19 -8.51 31.39 -21.97
N HIS A 20 -8.33 30.23 -21.34
CA HIS A 20 -7.01 29.81 -20.85
C HIS A 20 -6.08 29.88 -22.05
N GLY A 21 -5.15 30.82 -22.02
CA GLY A 21 -4.47 31.37 -23.18
C GLY A 21 -4.07 30.32 -24.21
N GLY A 22 -4.80 30.27 -25.33
CA GLY A 22 -4.42 29.55 -26.55
C GLY A 22 -4.14 28.04 -26.47
N ASN A 23 -4.22 27.38 -25.31
CA ASN A 23 -3.92 25.95 -25.18
C ASN A 23 -5.21 25.13 -25.36
N PRO A 24 -5.39 24.44 -26.51
CA PRO A 24 -6.61 23.66 -26.78
C PRO A 24 -6.74 22.42 -25.88
N PHE A 25 -5.71 22.08 -25.11
CA PHE A 25 -5.68 20.96 -24.16
C PHE A 25 -5.79 21.40 -22.70
N SER A 26 -6.21 22.65 -22.42
CA SER A 26 -6.45 23.13 -21.06
C SER A 26 -7.86 23.73 -20.92
N PHE A 27 -8.51 23.44 -19.79
CA PHE A 27 -9.80 24.02 -19.40
C PHE A 27 -9.75 24.61 -18.00
N ALA A 28 -10.72 25.45 -17.67
CA ALA A 28 -10.67 26.23 -16.44
C ALA A 28 -10.68 25.39 -15.17
N TYR A 29 -9.78 25.74 -14.26
CA TYR A 29 -9.88 25.31 -12.87
C TYR A 29 -10.93 26.18 -12.17
N ARG A 30 -11.75 25.57 -11.32
CA ARG A 30 -12.90 26.23 -10.72
C ARG A 30 -12.48 27.29 -9.69
N GLU A 31 -13.15 28.45 -9.71
CA GLU A 31 -12.88 29.56 -8.79
C GLU A 31 -13.44 29.33 -7.39
N ASP A 32 -14.59 28.68 -7.28
CA ASP A 32 -15.23 28.31 -6.01
C ASP A 32 -15.14 26.80 -5.78
N PRO A 33 -15.23 26.28 -4.55
CA PRO A 33 -15.35 24.85 -4.30
C PRO A 33 -16.76 24.36 -4.66
N HIS A 34 -16.95 23.10 -5.02
CA HIS A 34 -18.30 22.58 -5.21
C HIS A 34 -19.12 22.66 -3.92
N PRO A 35 -20.41 23.02 -4.00
CA PRO A 35 -21.27 22.97 -2.85
C PRO A 35 -21.28 21.54 -2.31
N ALA A 36 -21.08 21.39 -1.01
CA ALA A 36 -20.99 20.08 -0.39
C ALA A 36 -22.32 19.33 -0.58
N PHE A 37 -22.27 18.20 -1.29
CA PHE A 37 -23.47 17.42 -1.64
C PHE A 37 -24.22 16.94 -0.38
N TRP A 38 -23.49 16.61 0.68
CA TRP A 38 -24.03 16.13 1.95
C TRP A 38 -24.20 17.24 3.01
N GLY A 39 -24.37 18.50 2.59
CA GLY A 39 -24.47 19.66 3.48
C GLY A 39 -23.11 20.15 3.99
N GLU A 40 -23.12 21.12 4.91
CA GLU A 40 -21.92 21.86 5.33
C GLU A 40 -20.73 21.00 5.81
N VAL A 41 -19.52 21.46 5.51
CA VAL A 41 -18.26 20.87 5.99
C VAL A 41 -18.15 21.05 7.50
N LYS A 42 -17.88 19.95 8.21
CA LYS A 42 -17.79 19.93 9.68
C LYS A 42 -16.49 19.30 10.21
N SER A 43 -15.57 18.91 9.33
CA SER A 43 -14.28 18.32 9.70
C SER A 43 -13.29 19.36 10.23
N GLN A 44 -12.43 18.97 11.18
CA GLN A 44 -11.29 19.77 11.66
C GLN A 44 -10.19 19.85 10.61
N ALA A 45 -9.92 18.71 9.97
CA ALA A 45 -9.07 18.64 8.80
C ALA A 45 -9.79 19.40 7.68
N LYS A 46 -9.48 20.69 7.57
CA LYS A 46 -9.85 21.52 6.42
C LYS A 46 -8.92 21.14 5.28
N ILE A 47 -9.15 19.96 4.71
CA ILE A 47 -8.70 19.69 3.36
C ILE A 47 -9.48 20.68 2.51
N HIS A 48 -8.81 21.75 2.09
CA HIS A 48 -9.47 22.86 1.42
C HIS A 48 -10.30 22.28 0.29
N GLN A 49 -11.57 22.66 0.23
CA GLN A 49 -12.62 22.04 -0.59
C GLN A 49 -12.34 22.06 -2.11
N TYR A 50 -11.26 22.74 -2.53
CA TYR A 50 -10.67 22.69 -3.87
C TYR A 50 -9.83 21.42 -4.14
N ALA A 51 -9.20 20.83 -3.12
CA ALA A 51 -8.45 19.57 -3.22
C ALA A 51 -9.37 18.34 -3.30
N PHE A 52 -10.63 18.48 -2.83
CA PHE A 52 -11.65 17.43 -2.82
C PHE A 52 -11.95 16.88 -4.22
N GLU A 53 -12.12 17.77 -5.21
CA GLU A 53 -12.60 17.35 -6.52
C GLU A 53 -11.50 16.80 -7.42
N SER A 54 -10.32 17.39 -7.31
CA SER A 54 -9.20 16.99 -8.13
C SER A 54 -8.47 15.82 -7.50
N GLY A 55 -8.35 15.73 -6.18
CA GLY A 55 -7.66 14.64 -5.49
C GLY A 55 -8.31 13.27 -5.70
N LEU A 56 -9.64 13.16 -5.59
CA LEU A 56 -10.35 11.89 -5.82
C LEU A 56 -10.31 11.48 -7.31
N ARG A 57 -10.51 12.45 -8.22
CA ARG A 57 -10.39 12.22 -9.68
C ARG A 57 -8.95 11.91 -10.10
N PHE A 58 -7.97 12.47 -9.39
CA PHE A 58 -6.54 12.26 -9.62
C PHE A 58 -6.04 10.93 -9.07
N VAL A 59 -6.49 10.53 -7.88
CA VAL A 59 -6.25 9.20 -7.33
C VAL A 59 -6.86 8.16 -8.26
N LEU A 60 -8.10 8.36 -8.74
CA LEU A 60 -8.70 7.49 -9.76
C LEU A 60 -7.91 7.50 -11.09
N LEU A 61 -7.47 8.65 -11.58
CA LEU A 61 -6.69 8.76 -12.83
C LEU A 61 -5.29 8.14 -12.71
N LEU A 62 -4.59 8.35 -11.60
CA LEU A 62 -3.29 7.75 -11.33
C LEU A 62 -3.41 6.26 -11.06
N ILE A 63 -4.45 5.78 -10.38
CA ILE A 63 -4.74 4.35 -10.26
C ILE A 63 -4.95 3.74 -11.64
N LEU A 64 -5.71 4.41 -12.51
CA LEU A 64 -5.90 3.97 -13.89
C LEU A 64 -4.60 3.94 -14.71
N LEU A 65 -3.68 4.88 -14.48
CA LEU A 65 -2.40 4.97 -15.19
C LEU A 65 -1.30 4.08 -14.59
N CYS A 66 -1.29 3.86 -13.27
CA CYS A 66 -0.25 3.11 -12.55
C CYS A 66 -0.57 1.61 -12.45
N VAL A 67 -1.85 1.20 -12.57
CA VAL A 67 -2.25 -0.22 -12.48
C VAL A 67 -2.24 -0.92 -13.85
N HIS A 68 -2.04 -0.22 -14.97
CA HIS A 68 -2.07 -0.79 -16.32
C HIS A 68 -0.73 -0.82 -17.05
N VAL A 69 0.16 -1.72 -16.62
CA VAL A 69 0.98 -2.49 -17.57
C VAL A 69 0.79 -3.98 -17.26
N PRO A 70 -0.34 -4.55 -17.73
CA PRO A 70 -0.21 -5.67 -18.66
C PRO A 70 -1.22 -5.60 -19.82
N SER A 71 -0.69 -5.66 -21.05
CA SER A 71 -1.36 -5.98 -22.32
C SER A 71 -2.59 -5.15 -22.73
N PHE A 72 -2.45 -4.42 -23.85
CA PHE A 72 -3.49 -3.66 -24.57
C PHE A 72 -4.81 -4.44 -24.85
N SER A 73 -4.83 -5.75 -24.66
CA SER A 73 -5.98 -6.64 -24.86
C SER A 73 -7.07 -6.56 -23.78
N SER A 74 -6.77 -6.13 -22.55
CA SER A 74 -7.78 -5.93 -21.49
C SER A 74 -8.54 -4.59 -21.60
N ILE A 75 -8.04 -3.66 -22.41
CA ILE A 75 -8.67 -2.36 -22.68
C ILE A 75 -9.96 -2.52 -23.52
N LEU A 76 -10.10 -3.61 -24.27
CA LEU A 76 -11.25 -3.87 -25.15
C LEU A 76 -12.37 -4.72 -24.53
N SER A 77 -12.20 -5.26 -23.32
CA SER A 77 -13.18 -6.19 -22.71
C SER A 77 -14.23 -5.54 -21.81
N GLY A 78 -14.23 -4.21 -21.65
CA GLY A 78 -15.38 -3.47 -21.08
C GLY A 78 -15.83 -3.88 -19.67
N ASN A 79 -14.91 -4.30 -18.80
CA ASN A 79 -15.20 -4.53 -17.38
C ASN A 79 -14.36 -3.56 -16.54
N TRP A 80 -14.95 -2.43 -16.17
CA TRP A 80 -14.32 -1.34 -15.42
C TRP A 80 -14.67 -1.44 -13.93
N GLU A 81 -14.02 -2.36 -13.21
CA GLU A 81 -14.08 -2.34 -11.74
C GLU A 81 -12.94 -1.45 -11.22
N TYR A 82 -13.30 -0.22 -10.86
CA TYR A 82 -12.38 0.80 -10.32
C TYR A 82 -12.19 0.57 -8.83
N GLU A 83 -11.13 -0.14 -8.44
CA GLU A 83 -10.80 -0.32 -7.03
C GLU A 83 -9.73 0.68 -6.57
N PRO A 84 -9.90 1.34 -5.40
CA PRO A 84 -8.85 2.17 -4.79
C PRO A 84 -7.53 1.41 -4.68
N LEU A 85 -6.38 2.08 -4.80
CA LEU A 85 -5.05 1.44 -4.81
C LEU A 85 -4.84 0.50 -3.60
N ASP A 86 -5.31 0.91 -2.43
CA ASP A 86 -5.24 0.13 -1.20
C ASP A 86 -6.10 -1.12 -1.23
N VAL A 87 -7.29 -1.04 -1.85
CA VAL A 87 -8.19 -2.18 -2.04
C VAL A 87 -7.62 -3.16 -3.07
N TYR A 88 -7.01 -2.64 -4.14
CA TYR A 88 -6.26 -3.43 -5.10
C TYR A 88 -5.12 -4.23 -4.41
N TYR A 89 -4.33 -3.57 -3.55
CA TYR A 89 -3.28 -4.23 -2.78
C TYR A 89 -3.82 -5.26 -1.80
N ALA A 90 -4.92 -4.95 -1.12
CA ALA A 90 -5.57 -5.89 -0.21
C ALA A 90 -6.07 -7.13 -0.95
N TYR A 91 -6.75 -6.96 -2.08
CA TYR A 91 -7.23 -8.06 -2.92
C TYR A 91 -6.08 -8.96 -3.35
N HIS A 92 -4.98 -8.38 -3.87
CA HIS A 92 -3.81 -9.15 -4.29
C HIS A 92 -3.16 -9.92 -3.14
N GLY A 93 -2.99 -9.30 -1.97
CA GLY A 93 -2.43 -9.95 -0.78
C GLY A 93 -3.32 -11.08 -0.25
N ILE A 94 -4.62 -10.82 -0.10
CA ILE A 94 -5.60 -11.81 0.39
C ILE A 94 -5.68 -13.01 -0.55
N LYS A 95 -5.69 -12.77 -1.87
CA LYS A 95 -5.69 -13.83 -2.89
C LYS A 95 -4.42 -14.67 -2.84
N ALA A 96 -3.26 -14.05 -2.66
CA ALA A 96 -1.99 -14.78 -2.52
C ALA A 96 -1.97 -15.66 -1.25
N ASN A 97 -2.65 -15.23 -0.18
CA ASN A 97 -2.68 -15.91 1.10
C ASN A 97 -3.75 -17.03 1.23
N ALA A 98 -4.64 -17.20 0.25
CA ALA A 98 -5.84 -18.05 0.38
C ALA A 98 -5.57 -19.51 0.79
N ASN A 99 -4.39 -20.05 0.47
CA ASN A 99 -4.01 -21.45 0.77
C ASN A 99 -3.09 -21.61 1.99
N HIS A 100 -2.80 -20.52 2.72
CA HIS A 100 -1.90 -20.55 3.88
C HIS A 100 -2.65 -20.86 5.18
N LYS A 101 -2.07 -21.70 6.04
CA LYS A 101 -2.68 -22.06 7.35
C LYS A 101 -2.80 -20.88 8.31
N ASP A 102 -1.93 -19.88 8.17
CA ASP A 102 -1.92 -18.63 8.94
C ASP A 102 -2.60 -17.47 8.20
N ALA A 103 -3.39 -17.74 7.15
CA ALA A 103 -4.01 -16.74 6.28
C ALA A 103 -4.76 -15.63 7.04
N ILE A 104 -5.46 -15.97 8.13
CA ILE A 104 -6.19 -14.98 8.93
C ILE A 104 -5.24 -13.88 9.42
N LEU A 105 -4.14 -14.25 10.08
CA LEU A 105 -3.19 -13.29 10.64
C LEU A 105 -2.39 -12.56 9.56
N ARG A 106 -2.11 -13.21 8.43
CA ARG A 106 -1.45 -12.58 7.27
C ARG A 106 -2.35 -11.54 6.60
N ASN A 107 -3.67 -11.76 6.61
CA ASN A 107 -4.63 -10.91 5.93
C ASN A 107 -5.08 -9.70 6.75
N LEU A 108 -4.86 -9.67 8.07
CA LEU A 108 -5.24 -8.53 8.90
C LEU A 108 -4.63 -7.19 8.44
N PRO A 109 -3.32 -7.09 8.14
CA PRO A 109 -2.75 -5.87 7.56
C PRO A 109 -3.38 -5.46 6.23
N TYR A 110 -3.72 -6.41 5.36
CA TYR A 110 -4.36 -6.15 4.06
C TYR A 110 -5.81 -5.65 4.23
N LEU A 111 -6.57 -6.23 5.16
CA LEU A 111 -7.88 -5.70 5.52
C LEU A 111 -7.76 -4.31 6.15
N GLY A 112 -6.69 -4.07 6.92
CA GLY A 112 -6.36 -2.77 7.47
C GLY A 112 -6.18 -1.71 6.38
N ILE A 113 -5.29 -1.95 5.40
CA ILE A 113 -5.03 -0.97 4.34
C ILE A 113 -6.27 -0.75 3.45
N ALA A 114 -7.07 -1.79 3.15
CA ALA A 114 -8.35 -1.62 2.47
C ALA A 114 -9.31 -0.71 3.25
N THR A 115 -9.38 -0.89 4.57
CA THR A 115 -10.23 -0.05 5.45
C THR A 115 -9.76 1.40 5.43
N VAL A 116 -8.45 1.64 5.36
CA VAL A 116 -7.87 3.00 5.19
C VAL A 116 -8.32 3.60 3.86
N GLY A 117 -8.17 2.89 2.75
CA GLY A 117 -8.59 3.40 1.44
C GLY A 117 -10.09 3.72 1.36
N ILE A 118 -10.93 2.86 1.93
CA ILE A 118 -12.39 3.08 1.99
C ILE A 118 -12.73 4.24 2.94
N GLY A 119 -12.15 4.27 4.14
CA GLY A 119 -12.36 5.32 5.15
C GLY A 119 -11.98 6.69 4.62
N SER A 120 -10.77 6.81 4.07
CA SER A 120 -10.26 8.00 3.38
C SER A 120 -11.18 8.44 2.24
N GLY A 121 -11.58 7.50 1.36
CA GLY A 121 -12.51 7.80 0.28
C GLY A 121 -13.85 8.39 0.76
N ILE A 122 -14.43 7.80 1.81
CA ILE A 122 -15.69 8.28 2.42
C ILE A 122 -15.50 9.64 3.09
N PHE A 123 -14.39 9.83 3.82
CA PHE A 123 -14.05 11.11 4.44
C PHE A 123 -13.95 12.20 3.40
N HIS A 124 -13.13 11.99 2.37
CA HIS A 124 -12.97 12.94 1.28
C HIS A 124 -14.31 13.22 0.61
N ALA A 125 -15.14 12.21 0.33
CA ALA A 125 -16.48 12.36 -0.27
C ALA A 125 -17.47 13.21 0.55
N SER A 126 -17.29 13.33 1.87
CA SER A 126 -18.32 13.86 2.77
C SER A 126 -17.87 15.04 3.64
N LEU A 127 -16.58 15.15 3.95
CA LEU A 127 -15.94 16.18 4.77
C LEU A 127 -16.66 16.42 6.11
N LYS A 128 -17.06 15.32 6.77
CA LYS A 128 -17.71 15.34 8.09
C LYS A 128 -16.73 14.94 9.17
N ASN A 129 -16.96 15.41 10.39
CA ASN A 129 -16.18 15.01 11.55
C ASN A 129 -16.20 13.49 11.77
N TYR A 130 -17.37 12.85 11.70
CA TYR A 130 -17.47 11.40 11.93
C TYR A 130 -16.83 10.55 10.82
N THR A 131 -16.78 11.06 9.58
CA THR A 131 -16.06 10.36 8.50
C THR A 131 -14.56 10.63 8.56
N GLN A 132 -14.13 11.80 9.02
CA GLN A 132 -12.73 12.07 9.37
C GLN A 132 -12.25 11.12 10.47
N TRP A 133 -13.04 10.94 11.53
CA TRP A 133 -12.71 9.97 12.58
C TRP A 133 -12.60 8.56 12.00
N ALA A 134 -13.48 8.15 11.09
CA ALA A 134 -13.38 6.84 10.45
C ALA A 134 -12.05 6.67 9.69
N ASP A 135 -11.60 7.70 8.96
CA ASP A 135 -10.30 7.71 8.29
C ASP A 135 -9.13 7.62 9.30
N ASP A 136 -9.07 8.57 10.25
CA ASP A 136 -8.04 8.62 11.29
C ASP A 136 -7.93 7.28 12.07
N LEU A 137 -9.07 6.72 12.50
CA LEU A 137 -9.11 5.48 13.27
C LEU A 137 -8.69 4.27 12.42
N SER A 138 -9.06 4.26 11.14
CA SER A 138 -8.65 3.19 10.23
C SER A 138 -7.14 3.12 10.05
N MET A 139 -6.46 4.27 10.00
CA MET A 139 -4.99 4.36 9.92
C MET A 139 -4.32 3.78 11.17
N LEU A 140 -4.82 4.12 12.36
CA LEU A 140 -4.31 3.58 13.63
C LEU A 140 -4.55 2.07 13.74
N LEU A 141 -5.74 1.61 13.36
CA LEU A 141 -6.09 0.18 13.38
C LEU A 141 -5.19 -0.62 12.42
N ALA A 142 -5.07 -0.19 11.17
CA ALA A 142 -4.21 -0.84 10.18
C ALA A 142 -2.76 -0.93 10.68
N THR A 143 -2.23 0.17 11.20
CA THR A 143 -0.87 0.22 11.75
C THR A 143 -0.72 -0.68 12.99
N ALA A 144 -1.73 -0.75 13.85
CA ALA A 144 -1.73 -1.63 15.01
C ALA A 144 -1.68 -3.12 14.61
N THR A 145 -2.34 -3.53 13.53
CA THR A 145 -2.25 -4.92 13.04
C THR A 145 -0.84 -5.27 12.56
N VAL A 146 -0.17 -4.35 11.86
CA VAL A 146 1.23 -4.54 11.43
C VAL A 146 2.17 -4.56 12.64
N LEU A 147 1.99 -3.63 13.59
CA LEU A 147 2.78 -3.57 14.82
C LEU A 147 2.64 -4.86 15.63
N HIS A 148 1.41 -5.34 15.81
CA HIS A 148 1.12 -6.63 16.45
C HIS A 148 1.91 -7.75 15.80
N ARG A 149 1.76 -7.94 14.48
CA ARG A 149 2.44 -9.00 13.73
C ARG A 149 3.96 -8.92 13.91
N VAL A 150 4.56 -7.75 13.74
CA VAL A 150 6.02 -7.55 13.80
C VAL A 150 6.61 -7.76 15.20
N PHE A 151 5.83 -7.53 16.26
CA PHE A 151 6.30 -7.72 17.64
C PHE A 151 6.00 -9.11 18.21
N THR A 152 5.12 -9.90 17.59
CA THR A 152 4.70 -11.21 18.10
C THR A 152 5.13 -12.40 17.22
N PHE A 153 5.71 -12.18 16.03
CA PHE A 153 5.91 -13.22 15.01
C PHE A 153 6.81 -14.44 15.35
N ASP A 154 7.40 -14.53 16.53
CA ASP A 154 8.14 -15.72 16.99
C ASP A 154 7.86 -16.01 18.48
N LYS A 155 6.76 -15.46 19.00
CA LYS A 155 6.42 -15.47 20.42
C LYS A 155 5.38 -16.52 20.73
N SER A 156 5.28 -16.89 22.01
CA SER A 156 4.25 -17.81 22.47
C SER A 156 2.85 -17.27 22.18
N ILE A 157 1.87 -18.16 22.06
CA ILE A 157 0.46 -17.79 21.85
C ILE A 157 -0.01 -16.84 22.97
N SER A 158 0.34 -17.14 24.23
CA SER A 158 -0.02 -16.30 25.38
C SER A 158 0.54 -14.88 25.24
N TYR A 159 1.80 -14.73 24.83
CA TYR A 159 2.39 -13.42 24.60
C TYR A 159 1.66 -12.68 23.47
N THR A 160 1.39 -13.37 22.36
CA THR A 160 0.69 -12.80 21.20
C THR A 160 -0.71 -12.29 21.55
N VAL A 161 -1.46 -13.05 22.36
CA VAL A 161 -2.81 -12.69 22.82
C VAL A 161 -2.75 -11.53 23.80
N ILE A 162 -1.87 -11.58 24.80
CA ILE A 162 -1.74 -10.50 25.79
C ILE A 162 -1.30 -9.20 25.12
N TYR A 163 -0.29 -9.26 24.24
CA TYR A 163 0.16 -8.08 23.49
C TYR A 163 -0.96 -7.51 22.63
N GLY A 164 -1.73 -8.37 21.94
CA GLY A 164 -2.90 -7.96 21.17
C GLY A 164 -3.97 -7.28 22.03
N ALA A 165 -4.32 -7.88 23.17
CA ALA A 165 -5.32 -7.31 24.09
C ALA A 165 -4.88 -5.95 24.64
N VAL A 166 -3.63 -5.81 25.07
CA VAL A 166 -3.07 -4.55 25.57
C VAL A 166 -3.04 -3.49 24.46
N LEU A 167 -2.58 -3.85 23.27
CA LEU A 167 -2.55 -2.95 22.12
C LEU A 167 -3.96 -2.49 21.73
N SER A 168 -4.92 -3.41 21.63
CA SER A 168 -6.32 -3.09 21.35
C SER A 168 -6.91 -2.15 22.40
N ALA A 169 -6.70 -2.43 23.69
CA ALA A 169 -7.19 -1.56 24.76
C ALA A 169 -6.57 -0.15 24.68
N ALA A 170 -5.27 -0.05 24.42
CA ALA A 170 -4.57 1.23 24.25
C ALA A 170 -5.08 2.00 23.02
N MET A 171 -5.27 1.32 21.89
CA MET A 171 -5.83 1.94 20.68
C MET A 171 -7.27 2.41 20.90
N THR A 172 -8.13 1.60 21.52
CA THR A 172 -9.50 1.99 21.83
C THR A 172 -9.55 3.21 22.76
N ALA A 173 -8.73 3.23 23.81
CA ALA A 173 -8.66 4.37 24.72
C ALA A 173 -8.21 5.65 23.99
N PHE A 174 -7.14 5.55 23.20
CA PHE A 174 -6.63 6.68 22.43
C PHE A 174 -7.63 7.16 21.38
N SER A 175 -8.22 6.25 20.60
CA SER A 175 -9.23 6.57 19.58
C SER A 175 -10.48 7.21 20.18
N THR A 176 -10.92 6.75 21.36
CA THR A 176 -12.04 7.37 22.07
C THR A 176 -11.70 8.80 22.47
N TRP A 177 -10.52 9.00 23.06
CA TRP A 177 -10.03 10.33 23.41
C TRP A 177 -9.93 11.24 22.18
N HIS A 178 -9.33 10.76 21.08
CA HIS A 178 -9.22 11.45 19.79
C HIS A 178 -10.58 11.94 19.26
N CYS A 179 -11.59 11.06 19.24
CA CYS A 179 -12.93 11.43 18.77
C CYS A 179 -13.63 12.43 19.69
N VAL A 180 -13.39 12.37 21.01
CA VAL A 180 -14.02 13.27 21.98
C VAL A 180 -13.37 14.65 21.97
N THR A 181 -12.04 14.72 21.85
CA THR A 181 -11.30 15.99 21.81
C THR A 181 -11.22 16.58 20.42
N ASP A 182 -11.51 15.80 19.39
CA ASP A 182 -11.47 16.18 17.97
C ASP A 182 -10.11 16.79 17.59
N GLU A 183 -9.01 16.14 18.01
CA GLU A 183 -7.66 16.72 17.95
C GLU A 183 -6.67 15.89 17.11
N LEU A 184 -6.04 16.52 16.11
CA LEU A 184 -5.25 15.87 15.07
C LEU A 184 -3.76 15.68 15.38
N VAL A 185 -3.13 16.54 16.19
CA VAL A 185 -1.66 16.50 16.38
C VAL A 185 -1.23 15.22 17.09
N MET A 186 -1.95 14.84 18.15
CA MET A 186 -1.62 13.65 18.91
C MET A 186 -1.89 12.37 18.11
N HIS A 187 -2.90 12.36 17.24
CA HIS A 187 -3.12 11.27 16.29
C HIS A 187 -1.91 11.11 15.36
N SER A 188 -1.46 12.20 14.72
CA SER A 188 -0.29 12.17 13.83
C SER A 188 0.98 11.75 14.57
N ALA A 189 1.18 12.21 15.80
CA ALA A 189 2.32 11.85 16.63
C ALA A 189 2.32 10.35 16.97
N LEU A 190 1.19 9.80 17.43
CA LEU A 190 1.07 8.37 17.73
C LEU A 190 1.28 7.53 16.47
N PHE A 191 0.64 7.90 15.35
CA PHE A 191 0.82 7.22 14.07
C PHE A 191 2.29 7.19 13.65
N GLY A 192 3.00 8.33 13.71
CA GLY A 192 4.43 8.41 13.42
C GLY A 192 5.30 7.53 14.33
N ILE A 193 5.02 7.49 15.63
CA ILE A 193 5.71 6.63 16.59
C ILE A 193 5.52 5.15 16.24
N MET A 194 4.29 4.73 15.90
CA MET A 194 4.00 3.35 15.52
C MET A 194 4.73 2.95 14.23
N ILE A 195 4.73 3.82 13.22
CA ILE A 195 5.47 3.60 11.96
C ILE A 195 6.98 3.48 12.22
N ALA A 196 7.54 4.35 13.06
CA ALA A 196 8.96 4.26 13.43
C ALA A 196 9.28 2.94 14.15
N ALA A 197 8.44 2.53 15.11
CA ALA A 197 8.60 1.27 15.83
C ALA A 197 8.56 0.05 14.88
N ILE A 198 7.59 0.02 13.95
CA ILE A 198 7.49 -0.99 12.89
C ILE A 198 8.77 -1.00 12.04
N GLY A 199 9.22 0.16 11.56
CA GLY A 199 10.41 0.26 10.72
C GLY A 199 11.68 -0.22 11.41
N ILE A 200 11.91 0.19 12.66
CA ILE A 200 13.07 -0.24 13.46
C ILE A 200 13.04 -1.75 13.69
N LYS A 201 11.89 -2.28 14.13
CA LYS A 201 11.74 -3.70 14.41
C LYS A 201 11.87 -4.53 13.13
N THR A 202 11.29 -4.09 12.03
CA THR A 202 11.42 -4.73 10.71
C THR A 202 12.90 -4.83 10.29
N ARG A 203 13.68 -3.75 10.41
CA ARG A 203 15.14 -3.77 10.12
C ARG A 203 15.92 -4.74 11.00
N SER A 204 15.55 -4.85 12.27
CA SER A 204 16.12 -5.85 13.19
C SER A 204 15.83 -7.27 12.69
N ILE A 205 14.59 -7.55 12.30
CA ILE A 205 14.17 -8.88 11.81
C ILE A 205 14.89 -9.26 10.51
N ILE A 206 15.03 -8.32 9.56
CA ILE A 206 15.78 -8.55 8.31
C ILE A 206 17.19 -9.07 8.62
N THR A 207 17.86 -8.44 9.59
CA THR A 207 19.23 -8.81 9.98
C THR A 207 19.29 -10.18 10.65
N ALA A 208 18.27 -10.53 11.43
CA ALA A 208 18.20 -11.80 12.16
C ALA A 208 17.78 -13.00 11.29
N ARG A 209 16.87 -12.81 10.32
CA ARG A 209 16.21 -13.91 9.58
C ARG A 209 16.77 -14.16 8.19
N VAL A 210 17.28 -13.13 7.51
CA VAL A 210 17.70 -13.27 6.11
C VAL A 210 19.21 -13.53 6.06
N SER A 211 19.64 -14.79 6.08
CA SER A 211 21.07 -15.14 6.11
C SER A 211 21.79 -14.91 4.78
N ASP A 212 21.13 -15.17 3.64
CA ASP A 212 21.70 -14.98 2.31
C ASP A 212 22.02 -13.48 2.06
N PRO A 213 23.29 -13.10 1.83
CA PRO A 213 23.68 -11.72 1.59
C PRO A 213 23.00 -11.07 0.38
N ILE A 214 22.69 -11.83 -0.67
CA ILE A 214 22.04 -11.33 -1.89
C ILE A 214 20.59 -10.98 -1.57
N VAL A 215 19.84 -11.92 -0.98
CA VAL A 215 18.44 -11.70 -0.59
C VAL A 215 18.34 -10.61 0.48
N ARG A 216 19.26 -10.59 1.45
CA ARG A 216 19.31 -9.54 2.49
C ARG A 216 19.48 -8.15 1.87
N LYS A 217 20.30 -8.01 0.82
CA LYS A 217 20.47 -6.75 0.11
C LYS A 217 19.18 -6.31 -0.56
N ASP A 218 18.50 -7.22 -1.25
CA ASP A 218 17.22 -6.93 -1.92
C ASP A 218 16.14 -6.51 -0.91
N VAL A 219 16.01 -7.26 0.20
CA VAL A 219 15.04 -6.97 1.27
C VAL A 219 15.34 -5.64 1.97
N LYS A 220 16.62 -5.32 2.24
CA LYS A 220 17.02 -4.01 2.78
C LYS A 220 16.77 -2.87 1.80
N SER A 221 16.98 -3.11 0.50
CA SER A 221 16.66 -2.15 -0.56
C SER A 221 15.17 -1.86 -0.57
N LEU A 222 14.34 -2.90 -0.57
CA LEU A 222 12.88 -2.79 -0.52
C LEU A 222 12.40 -2.02 0.71
N ALA A 223 12.92 -2.35 1.90
CA ALA A 223 12.61 -1.62 3.13
C ALA A 223 13.01 -0.13 3.08
N THR A 224 14.12 0.18 2.40
CA THR A 224 14.61 1.55 2.26
C THR A 224 13.78 2.34 1.26
N TRP A 225 13.48 1.76 0.10
CA TRP A 225 12.62 2.39 -0.90
C TRP A 225 11.19 2.57 -0.40
N GLY A 226 10.61 1.59 0.29
CA GLY A 226 9.29 1.74 0.94
C GLY A 226 9.27 2.90 1.93
N ALA A 227 10.31 3.05 2.75
CA ALA A 227 10.44 4.18 3.68
C ALA A 227 10.61 5.53 2.96
N VAL A 228 11.45 5.59 1.92
CA VAL A 228 11.66 6.80 1.12
C VAL A 228 10.36 7.24 0.45
N ILE A 229 9.63 6.31 -0.16
CA ILE A 229 8.33 6.56 -0.80
C ILE A 229 7.34 7.12 0.23
N PHE A 230 7.18 6.47 1.38
CA PHE A 230 6.26 6.90 2.43
C PHE A 230 6.62 8.30 2.99
N VAL A 231 7.89 8.52 3.32
CA VAL A 231 8.39 9.81 3.82
C VAL A 231 8.25 10.92 2.78
N THR A 232 8.45 10.61 1.49
CA THR A 232 8.21 11.55 0.40
C THR A 232 6.77 12.00 0.37
N GLY A 233 5.82 11.06 0.52
CA GLY A 233 4.43 11.41 0.73
C GLY A 233 4.26 12.41 1.88
N PHE A 234 4.87 12.13 3.03
CA PHE A 234 4.67 12.95 4.24
C PHE A 234 5.17 14.37 4.06
N ILE A 235 6.30 14.52 3.38
CA ILE A 235 6.84 15.82 2.99
C ILE A 235 5.86 16.54 2.06
N ILE A 236 5.33 15.85 1.04
CA ILE A 236 4.36 16.40 0.10
C ILE A 236 3.08 16.88 0.81
N TRP A 237 2.57 16.10 1.77
CA TRP A 237 1.41 16.48 2.58
C TRP A 237 1.65 17.74 3.42
N ASN A 238 2.85 17.89 4.01
CA ASN A 238 3.20 19.11 4.74
C ASN A 238 3.30 20.32 3.79
N ILE A 239 3.86 20.14 2.59
CA ILE A 239 3.92 21.20 1.57
C ILE A 239 2.51 21.62 1.15
N ASP A 240 1.60 20.65 0.90
CA ASP A 240 0.20 20.90 0.58
C ASP A 240 -0.49 21.75 1.65
N THR A 241 -0.24 21.40 2.92
CA THR A 241 -0.81 22.10 4.08
C THR A 241 -0.26 23.52 4.23
N MET A 242 1.04 23.72 4.03
CA MET A 242 1.71 25.02 4.24
C MET A 242 1.59 25.98 3.05
N ALA A 243 1.61 25.47 1.81
CA ALA A 243 1.63 26.26 0.57
C ALA A 243 0.28 26.25 -0.16
N CYS A 244 -0.82 25.98 0.55
CA CYS A 244 -2.15 25.77 -0.03
C CYS A 244 -2.63 26.92 -0.93
N ALA A 245 -2.47 28.17 -0.48
CA ALA A 245 -2.92 29.34 -1.24
C ALA A 245 -2.13 29.50 -2.55
N GLN A 246 -0.82 29.28 -2.49
CA GLN A 246 0.09 29.35 -3.64
C GLN A 246 -0.22 28.22 -4.64
N LEU A 247 -0.39 26.99 -4.16
CA LEU A 247 -0.76 25.84 -4.99
C LEU A 247 -2.10 26.07 -5.68
N THR A 248 -3.09 26.63 -4.97
CA THR A 248 -4.40 26.94 -5.55
C THR A 248 -4.30 28.01 -6.63
N ALA A 249 -3.52 29.06 -6.43
CA ALA A 249 -3.29 30.09 -7.45
C ALA A 249 -2.60 29.52 -8.71
N ILE A 250 -1.63 28.62 -8.53
CA ILE A 250 -0.95 27.92 -9.63
C ILE A 250 -1.95 27.06 -10.40
N LYS A 251 -2.78 26.28 -9.70
CA LYS A 251 -3.85 25.46 -10.32
C LYS A 251 -4.81 26.31 -11.16
N ARG A 252 -5.27 27.44 -10.62
CA ARG A 252 -6.13 28.40 -11.37
C ARG A 252 -5.46 28.97 -12.61
N THR A 253 -4.15 29.22 -12.54
CA THR A 253 -3.39 29.78 -13.66
C THR A 253 -3.19 28.76 -14.78
N ILE A 254 -2.83 27.52 -14.43
CA ILE A 254 -2.47 26.47 -15.39
C ILE A 254 -3.72 25.81 -16.01
N GLY A 255 -4.80 25.68 -15.24
CA GLY A 255 -6.00 24.98 -15.66
C GLY A 255 -5.85 23.45 -15.62
N MET A 256 -6.93 22.75 -15.93
CA MET A 256 -7.02 21.30 -15.96
C MET A 256 -6.70 20.77 -17.37
N PRO A 257 -6.14 19.55 -17.52
CA PRO A 257 -5.83 18.58 -16.46
C PRO A 257 -4.49 18.83 -15.75
N TRP A 258 -3.65 19.74 -16.22
CA TRP A 258 -2.29 19.95 -15.72
C TRP A 258 -2.20 20.34 -14.24
N SER A 259 -3.26 20.97 -13.71
CA SER A 259 -3.41 21.26 -12.27
C SER A 259 -3.30 20.02 -11.38
N PHE A 260 -3.56 18.82 -11.90
CA PHE A 260 -3.38 17.56 -11.17
C PHE A 260 -1.97 17.38 -10.60
N ALA A 261 -0.94 17.89 -11.28
CA ALA A 261 0.43 17.84 -10.77
C ALA A 261 0.60 18.56 -9.42
N PHE A 262 -0.27 19.53 -9.13
CA PHE A 262 -0.25 20.36 -7.92
C PHE A 262 -1.30 19.95 -6.89
N GLU A 263 -2.04 18.86 -7.13
CA GLU A 263 -2.91 18.24 -6.11
C GLU A 263 -2.08 17.34 -5.20
N LEU A 264 -1.19 18.00 -4.44
CA LEU A 264 -0.20 17.36 -3.58
C LEU A 264 -0.84 16.44 -2.54
N HIS A 265 -2.04 16.77 -2.06
CA HIS A 265 -2.82 15.87 -1.20
C HIS A 265 -3.15 14.52 -1.87
N GLY A 266 -3.44 14.50 -3.16
CA GLY A 266 -3.69 13.25 -3.90
C GLY A 266 -2.41 12.43 -4.08
N TRP A 267 -1.28 13.11 -4.30
CA TRP A 267 0.04 12.46 -4.32
C TRP A 267 0.40 11.84 -2.97
N TRP A 268 0.10 12.52 -1.86
CA TRP A 268 0.29 11.99 -0.51
C TRP A 268 -0.33 10.60 -0.37
N HIS A 269 -1.62 10.45 -0.71
CA HIS A 269 -2.32 9.16 -0.68
C HIS A 269 -1.66 8.09 -1.53
N LEU A 270 -1.19 8.44 -2.73
CA LEU A 270 -0.46 7.50 -3.59
C LEU A 270 0.85 7.05 -2.93
N PHE A 271 1.67 7.98 -2.46
CA PHE A 271 2.97 7.68 -1.87
C PHE A 271 2.84 6.91 -0.55
N THR A 272 1.90 7.26 0.33
CA THR A 272 1.70 6.53 1.58
C THR A 272 1.08 5.17 1.38
N GLY A 273 0.08 5.04 0.51
CA GLY A 273 -0.52 3.74 0.16
C GLY A 273 0.52 2.79 -0.42
N LEU A 274 1.35 3.28 -1.35
CA LEU A 274 2.46 2.53 -1.93
C LEU A 274 3.49 2.10 -0.88
N GLY A 275 3.93 3.04 -0.04
CA GLY A 275 4.89 2.77 1.03
C GLY A 275 4.35 1.78 2.07
N ALA A 276 3.08 1.96 2.48
CA ALA A 276 2.40 1.10 3.43
C ALA A 276 2.26 -0.33 2.89
N TYR A 277 1.84 -0.50 1.63
CA TYR A 277 1.79 -1.80 0.98
C TYR A 277 3.16 -2.49 0.94
N ILE A 278 4.22 -1.77 0.55
CA ILE A 278 5.59 -2.31 0.55
C ILE A 278 5.96 -2.81 1.95
N PHE A 279 5.64 -2.06 3.00
CA PHE A 279 5.90 -2.49 4.39
C PHE A 279 5.06 -3.69 4.81
N ILE A 280 3.78 -3.74 4.44
CA ILE A 280 2.91 -4.88 4.72
C ILE A 280 3.46 -6.15 4.05
N ALA A 281 3.78 -6.09 2.76
CA ALA A 281 4.38 -7.19 2.01
C ALA A 281 5.73 -7.63 2.62
N LEU A 282 6.56 -6.66 3.02
CA LEU A 282 7.85 -6.92 3.68
C LEU A 282 7.67 -7.63 5.02
N VAL A 283 6.73 -7.18 5.85
CA VAL A 283 6.41 -7.80 7.14
C VAL A 283 5.85 -9.20 6.94
N GLU A 284 4.95 -9.39 5.98
CA GLU A 284 4.43 -10.71 5.64
C GLU A 284 5.56 -11.66 5.25
N TYR A 285 6.47 -11.24 4.37
CA TYR A 285 7.64 -12.02 3.96
C TYR A 285 8.54 -12.37 5.14
N LEU A 286 8.87 -11.41 6.00
CA LEU A 286 9.80 -11.63 7.12
C LEU A 286 9.22 -12.51 8.23
N THR A 287 7.89 -12.50 8.37
CA THR A 287 7.17 -13.26 9.39
C THR A 287 6.61 -14.58 8.86
N SER A 288 6.95 -14.96 7.63
CA SER A 288 6.64 -16.28 7.07
C SER A 288 7.81 -17.25 7.21
N GLU A 289 7.53 -18.53 6.96
CA GLU A 289 8.55 -19.58 6.82
C GLU A 289 9.46 -19.38 5.61
N GLU A 290 9.07 -18.46 4.73
CA GLU A 290 9.67 -18.21 3.42
C GLU A 290 10.73 -17.10 3.46
N ALA A 291 10.94 -16.51 4.64
CA ALA A 291 11.99 -15.53 4.87
C ALA A 291 13.36 -16.13 4.49
N GLY A 292 14.04 -15.49 3.54
CA GLY A 292 15.28 -15.98 2.93
C GLY A 292 15.13 -16.47 1.48
N LEU A 293 13.91 -16.68 0.97
CA LEU A 293 13.65 -17.02 -0.44
C LEU A 293 13.56 -15.75 -1.31
N SER A 294 13.62 -15.91 -2.64
CA SER A 294 13.53 -14.80 -3.60
C SER A 294 12.15 -14.13 -3.60
N LEU A 295 12.13 -12.78 -3.61
CA LEU A 295 10.90 -11.98 -3.47
C LEU A 295 10.07 -11.81 -4.76
N SER A 296 10.69 -11.98 -5.93
CA SER A 296 10.25 -11.30 -7.16
C SER A 296 8.92 -11.77 -7.78
N ALA A 297 8.38 -12.93 -7.38
CA ALA A 297 7.17 -13.50 -7.99
C ALA A 297 5.92 -13.44 -7.11
N ARG A 298 6.01 -12.95 -5.87
CA ARG A 298 4.94 -13.12 -4.86
C ARG A 298 4.07 -11.90 -4.60
N PHE A 299 4.62 -10.71 -4.81
CA PHE A 299 3.96 -9.46 -4.43
C PHE A 299 3.61 -8.64 -5.67
N ALA A 300 2.47 -7.95 -5.62
CA ALA A 300 2.07 -6.98 -6.63
C ALA A 300 3.09 -5.83 -6.78
N TRP A 301 2.98 -5.12 -7.91
CA TRP A 301 3.78 -3.94 -8.21
C TRP A 301 3.75 -2.93 -7.03
N PRO A 302 4.87 -2.30 -6.64
CA PRO A 302 6.16 -2.21 -7.33
C PRO A 302 7.23 -3.16 -6.78
N VAL A 303 6.87 -4.11 -5.90
CA VAL A 303 7.84 -4.91 -5.15
C VAL A 303 8.80 -5.66 -6.07
N GLY A 304 8.28 -6.31 -7.12
CA GLY A 304 9.10 -7.01 -8.12
C GLY A 304 10.00 -6.10 -8.97
N TYR A 305 9.70 -4.80 -9.07
CA TYR A 305 10.50 -3.81 -9.79
C TYR A 305 11.65 -3.26 -8.93
N ILE A 306 11.39 -3.05 -7.63
CA ILE A 306 12.40 -2.55 -6.67
C ILE A 306 13.46 -3.61 -6.36
N VAL A 307 13.06 -4.88 -6.36
CA VAL A 307 13.98 -6.01 -6.18
C VAL A 307 14.72 -6.26 -7.50
N THR A 308 16.02 -5.96 -7.54
CA THR A 308 16.82 -6.21 -8.75
C THR A 308 16.82 -7.69 -9.08
N GLY A 309 16.51 -8.07 -10.33
CA GLY A 309 16.41 -9.45 -10.82
C GLY A 309 17.66 -10.34 -10.70
N LYS A 310 18.68 -9.94 -9.91
CA LYS A 310 19.85 -10.77 -9.60
C LYS A 310 19.51 -11.99 -8.76
N SER A 311 18.44 -11.93 -7.95
CA SER A 311 17.90 -13.10 -7.24
C SER A 311 17.04 -14.01 -8.13
N ALA A 312 16.53 -13.52 -9.27
CA ALA A 312 15.80 -14.33 -10.24
C ALA A 312 16.73 -15.16 -11.15
N GLY A 313 17.98 -14.69 -11.35
CA GLY A 313 18.98 -15.34 -12.21
C GLY A 313 19.69 -16.57 -11.63
N LYS A 314 19.43 -16.96 -10.37
CA LYS A 314 20.03 -18.16 -9.74
C LYS A 314 19.06 -19.32 -9.51
N ALA A 315 17.80 -19.19 -9.93
CA ALA A 315 16.81 -20.27 -9.83
C ALA A 315 16.73 -21.18 -11.07
N ASN A 316 17.53 -20.93 -12.12
CA ASN A 316 17.59 -21.76 -13.33
C ASN A 316 18.91 -22.55 -13.43
N GLY A 317 19.27 -23.27 -12.36
CA GLY A 317 20.42 -24.16 -12.37
C GLY A 317 20.37 -25.21 -11.25
N HIS A 318 19.97 -26.43 -11.62
CA HIS A 318 19.99 -27.69 -10.86
C HIS A 318 18.90 -27.89 -9.80
N GLY A 319 18.15 -28.99 -9.78
CA GLY A 319 18.18 -30.18 -10.60
C GLY A 319 17.02 -31.09 -10.19
N VAL A 320 16.37 -31.69 -11.19
CA VAL A 320 15.54 -32.88 -10.99
C VAL A 320 16.48 -34.00 -10.59
N THR A 321 16.55 -34.33 -9.30
CA THR A 321 17.14 -35.58 -8.82
C THR A 321 16.00 -36.55 -8.53
N ASN A 322 15.72 -37.42 -9.51
CA ASN A 322 14.99 -38.65 -9.25
C ASN A 322 15.77 -39.47 -8.23
N GLY A 323 15.09 -39.86 -7.16
CA GLY A 323 15.64 -40.74 -6.15
C GLY A 323 15.98 -42.12 -6.74
N HIS A 324 17.23 -42.52 -6.61
CA HIS A 324 17.59 -43.91 -6.40
C HIS A 324 18.68 -43.96 -5.34
N ALA A 325 18.31 -44.47 -4.17
CA ALA A 325 19.24 -44.89 -3.14
C ALA A 325 20.13 -46.01 -3.70
N ASN A 326 21.44 -45.90 -3.51
CA ASN A 326 22.24 -47.10 -3.29
C ASN A 326 23.47 -46.78 -2.43
N GLY A 327 23.63 -47.59 -1.40
CA GLY A 327 24.55 -47.37 -0.29
C GLY A 327 26.03 -47.54 -0.64
N HIS A 328 26.85 -46.92 0.22
CA HIS A 328 28.29 -47.10 0.30
C HIS A 328 28.68 -48.55 0.60
N ALA A 329 29.69 -49.05 -0.10
CA ALA A 329 30.70 -49.94 0.49
C ALA A 329 32.06 -49.76 -0.23
N ASN A 330 33.07 -49.52 0.59
CA ASN A 330 34.48 -49.36 0.27
C ASN A 330 35.15 -50.74 0.12
N GLY A 331 36.05 -50.94 -0.84
CA GLY A 331 36.77 -52.20 -0.96
C GLY A 331 37.70 -52.26 -2.19
N ASN A 332 39.00 -52.12 -1.94
CA ASN A 332 40.07 -52.27 -2.91
C ASN A 332 40.47 -53.76 -3.01
N ALA A 333 40.36 -54.40 -4.17
CA ALA A 333 41.05 -55.67 -4.45
C ALA A 333 41.15 -55.96 -5.96
N ASN A 334 42.39 -56.17 -6.39
CA ASN A 334 42.83 -56.63 -7.70
C ASN A 334 42.62 -58.15 -7.81
N GLY A 335 42.11 -58.66 -8.94
CA GLY A 335 41.91 -60.10 -9.13
C GLY A 335 41.39 -60.47 -10.52
N ASN A 336 42.29 -61.02 -11.34
CA ASN A 336 42.06 -61.60 -12.66
C ASN A 336 41.59 -63.05 -12.52
N ALA A 337 40.55 -63.51 -13.23
CA ALA A 337 40.42 -64.90 -13.73
C ALA A 337 39.10 -65.18 -14.49
N ASN A 338 39.26 -65.95 -15.57
CA ASN A 338 38.30 -66.60 -16.46
C ASN A 338 37.20 -67.45 -15.79
N GLY A 339 36.09 -67.67 -16.50
CA GLY A 339 35.20 -68.81 -16.22
C GLY A 339 33.95 -68.90 -17.08
N HIS A 340 33.75 -70.04 -17.73
CA HIS A 340 32.73 -70.37 -18.72
C HIS A 340 31.27 -70.50 -18.21
N ALA A 341 30.36 -70.10 -19.10
CA ALA A 341 29.13 -70.75 -19.58
C ALA A 341 28.32 -71.79 -18.77
N ASN A 342 27.00 -71.64 -18.93
CA ASN A 342 25.97 -72.66 -19.22
C ASN A 342 25.04 -73.07 -18.06
N GLY A 343 23.72 -73.11 -18.35
CA GLY A 343 22.72 -73.65 -17.42
C GLY A 343 21.29 -73.17 -17.67
N ASN A 344 20.66 -73.72 -18.71
CA ASN A 344 19.25 -73.58 -19.06
C ASN A 344 18.38 -74.51 -18.18
N ALA A 345 17.25 -74.05 -17.60
CA ALA A 345 16.06 -74.89 -17.34
C ALA A 345 14.86 -74.13 -16.72
N LYS A 346 13.82 -74.00 -17.54
CA LYS A 346 12.36 -74.17 -17.29
C LYS A 346 11.79 -74.02 -15.88
N LYS A 347 10.77 -73.14 -15.81
CA LYS A 347 9.62 -73.19 -14.90
C LYS A 347 8.62 -74.23 -15.38
N ASP A 348 8.06 -75.00 -14.46
CA ASP A 348 6.73 -75.60 -14.58
C ASP A 348 5.90 -75.21 -13.35
N LEU A 349 4.66 -74.83 -13.64
CA LEU A 349 3.46 -74.60 -12.81
C LEU A 349 3.38 -73.35 -11.92
#